data_AF-B7KMS5-F1
#
_entry.id   AF-B7KMS5-F1
#
_cell.length_a   1.000
_cell.length_b   1.000
_cell.length_c   1.000
_cell.angle_alpha   90.00
_cell.angle_beta   90.00
_cell.angle_gamma   90.00
#
_symmetry.space_group_name_H-M   'P 1'
#
loop_
_entity.id
_entity.type
_entity.pdbx_description
1 polymer ?
#
loop_
_entity_poly.entity_id
_entity_poly.type
_entity_poly.pdbx_seq_one_letter_code
_entity_poly.pdbx_strand_id
1 'polypeptide(L)'
;MSNNALDRLINKQKPKVPPRNDVVSESVSNDIKTQGQQELNTSLPPSDTKATPEEMPTSHESETSLSQDQKPKLSPDTFETVRNTIRIESEVDESLRQLCHEERITKETWLEAAYLYLCEKPEELAQVIQLAQERLSQRKAIADYKRAKTMQERFL
;
A
#
# COMPACT_ATOMS: atom_id res chain seq x y z
N MET A 1 -41.78 -23.64 -20.48
CA MET A 1 -41.14 -23.50 -21.81
C MET A 1 -40.85 -22.01 -21.97
N SER A 2 -39.67 -21.42 -21.95
CA SER A 2 -38.24 -21.78 -21.93
C SER A 2 -37.62 -21.66 -20.53
N ASN A 3 -36.86 -22.66 -20.08
CA ASN A 3 -36.13 -22.62 -18.81
C ASN A 3 -34.80 -21.86 -18.96
N ASN A 4 -34.84 -20.61 -19.43
CA ASN A 4 -33.62 -19.84 -19.66
C ASN A 4 -33.10 -19.24 -18.33
N ALA A 5 -31.79 -19.32 -18.09
CA ALA A 5 -31.18 -18.76 -16.88
C ALA A 5 -31.38 -17.23 -16.78
N LEU A 6 -31.46 -16.56 -17.94
CA LEU A 6 -31.74 -15.14 -18.05
C LEU A 6 -33.13 -14.78 -17.50
N ASP A 7 -34.16 -15.56 -17.83
CA ASP A 7 -35.53 -15.34 -17.35
C ASP A 7 -35.62 -15.46 -15.82
N ARG A 8 -34.83 -16.38 -15.22
CA ARG A 8 -34.73 -16.50 -13.75
C ARG A 8 -34.07 -15.29 -13.11
N LEU A 9 -33.10 -14.66 -13.77
CA LEU A 9 -32.41 -13.48 -13.24
C LEU A 9 -33.28 -12.22 -13.35
N ILE A 10 -34.04 -12.10 -14.44
CA ILE A 10 -34.94 -10.95 -14.67
C ILE A 10 -36.17 -11.02 -13.74
N ASN A 11 -36.76 -12.21 -13.58
CA ASN A 11 -37.92 -12.42 -12.72
C ASN A 11 -37.57 -12.63 -11.23
N LYS A 12 -36.29 -12.49 -10.85
CA LYS A 12 -35.89 -12.55 -9.44
C LYS A 12 -36.47 -11.36 -8.69
N GLN A 13 -37.44 -11.64 -7.82
CA GLN A 13 -38.02 -10.67 -6.90
C GLN A 13 -36.92 -10.12 -5.99
N LYS A 14 -36.54 -8.85 -6.19
CA LYS A 14 -35.49 -8.20 -5.39
C LYS A 14 -36.00 -8.01 -3.95
N PRO A 15 -35.21 -8.34 -2.91
CA PRO A 15 -35.60 -8.06 -1.54
C PRO A 15 -35.83 -6.55 -1.37
N LYS A 16 -37.01 -6.17 -0.84
CA LYS A 16 -37.38 -4.78 -0.59
C LYS A 16 -36.85 -4.37 0.78
N VAL A 17 -35.74 -3.65 0.81
CA VAL A 17 -35.17 -3.12 2.06
C VAL A 17 -35.97 -1.87 2.46
N PRO A 18 -36.48 -1.79 3.71
CA PRO A 18 -37.13 -0.58 4.21
C PRO A 18 -36.16 0.62 4.16
N PRO A 19 -36.63 1.83 3.82
CA PRO A 19 -35.79 3.02 3.92
C PRO A 19 -35.36 3.25 5.37
N ARG A 20 -34.08 3.59 5.57
CA ARG A 20 -33.55 4.03 6.86
C ARG A 20 -34.15 5.40 7.19
N ASN A 21 -34.71 5.55 8.39
CA ASN A 21 -35.03 6.87 8.93
C ASN A 21 -33.74 7.51 9.44
N ASP A 22 -33.29 8.59 8.81
CA ASP A 22 -32.09 9.36 9.20
C ASP A 22 -32.40 10.46 10.24
N VAL A 23 -33.40 10.25 11.10
CA VAL A 23 -33.68 11.20 12.18
C VAL A 23 -32.66 10.99 13.30
N VAL A 24 -31.71 11.91 13.41
CA VAL A 24 -30.82 12.03 14.57
C VAL A 24 -31.65 12.57 15.73
N SER A 25 -32.03 11.70 16.67
CA SER A 25 -32.56 12.14 17.95
C SER A 25 -31.42 12.66 18.82
N GLU A 26 -31.34 13.98 18.97
CA GLU A 26 -30.51 14.64 20.01
C GLU A 26 -31.09 14.31 21.39
N SER A 27 -30.82 13.12 21.91
CA SER A 27 -30.99 12.84 23.33
C SER A 27 -29.74 13.30 24.07
N VAL A 28 -29.79 14.54 24.56
CA VAL A 28 -28.90 15.06 25.59
C VAL A 28 -29.11 14.22 26.84
N SER A 29 -28.13 13.41 27.22
CA SER A 29 -28.09 12.75 28.53
C SER A 29 -26.65 12.70 29.00
N ASN A 30 -26.46 13.32 30.14
CA ASN A 30 -25.22 13.51 30.86
C ASN A 30 -24.58 12.18 31.31
N ASP A 31 -23.30 12.32 31.71
CA ASP A 31 -22.48 11.39 32.49
C ASP A 31 -21.83 10.21 31.77
N ILE A 32 -20.59 10.44 31.33
CA ILE A 32 -19.52 9.43 31.42
C ILE A 32 -18.31 10.10 32.10
N LYS A 33 -18.24 9.94 33.43
CA LYS A 33 -16.98 10.02 34.17
C LYS A 33 -16.37 8.62 34.16
N THR A 34 -15.22 8.43 33.54
CA THR A 34 -14.34 7.29 33.87
C THR A 34 -12.90 7.75 33.76
N GLN A 35 -12.26 7.81 34.93
CA GLN A 35 -10.83 7.99 35.14
C GLN A 35 -10.05 6.77 34.62
N GLY A 36 -8.90 7.04 34.04
CA GLY A 36 -7.75 6.14 33.87
C GLY A 36 -6.63 7.00 33.27
N GLN A 37 -5.71 7.60 34.03
CA GLN A 37 -4.55 6.96 34.70
C GLN A 37 -3.90 5.91 33.77
N GLN A 38 -2.64 5.97 33.36
CA GLN A 38 -1.45 6.65 33.87
C GLN A 38 -0.40 6.67 32.75
N GLU A 39 0.47 7.67 32.78
CA GLU A 39 1.66 7.80 31.95
C GLU A 39 2.70 6.70 32.28
N LEU A 40 3.30 6.11 31.25
CA LEU A 40 4.46 5.21 31.37
C LEU A 40 5.73 6.01 31.06
N ASN A 41 6.35 6.52 32.12
CA ASN A 41 7.75 6.95 32.12
C ASN A 41 8.61 5.76 32.57
N THR A 42 9.46 5.24 31.68
CA THR A 42 10.59 4.37 32.06
C THR A 42 11.86 4.97 31.50
N SER A 43 12.56 5.69 32.36
CA SER A 43 13.97 6.03 32.23
C SER A 43 14.79 5.00 33.01
N LEU A 44 15.79 4.40 32.37
CA LEU A 44 16.85 3.61 33.01
C LEU A 44 18.22 4.15 32.56
N PRO A 45 19.19 4.27 33.48
CA PRO A 45 20.39 5.10 33.32
C PRO A 45 21.58 4.34 32.68
N PRO A 46 22.62 5.04 32.18
CA PRO A 46 23.84 4.43 31.68
C PRO A 46 24.80 4.07 32.82
N SER A 47 25.56 2.99 32.66
CA SER A 47 26.69 2.65 33.53
C SER A 47 27.98 2.65 32.73
N ASP A 48 28.86 3.60 33.07
CA ASP A 48 30.26 3.68 32.67
C ASP A 48 31.09 2.62 33.41
N THR A 49 31.89 1.80 32.70
CA THR A 49 33.15 1.26 33.25
C THR A 49 34.17 0.93 32.15
N LYS A 50 35.00 1.92 31.83
CA LYS A 50 36.48 1.90 31.85
C LYS A 50 37.25 0.66 31.32
N ALA A 51 37.87 0.87 30.14
CA ALA A 51 39.26 0.60 29.70
C ALA A 51 39.93 -0.76 30.01
N THR A 52 40.48 -1.43 28.97
CA THR A 52 41.92 -1.48 28.62
C THR A 52 42.10 -2.33 27.33
N PRO A 53 42.86 -1.89 26.31
CA PRO A 53 43.20 -2.68 25.12
C PRO A 53 44.64 -3.24 25.22
N GLU A 54 44.90 -4.39 24.59
CA GLU A 54 46.16 -4.77 23.89
C GLU A 54 46.21 -6.30 23.65
N GLU A 55 46.22 -6.71 22.38
CA GLU A 55 47.30 -7.48 21.74
C GLU A 55 46.80 -8.15 20.43
N MET A 56 47.63 -7.99 19.40
CA MET A 56 47.41 -8.23 17.96
C MET A 56 47.85 -9.67 17.54
N PRO A 57 47.59 -10.10 16.28
CA PRO A 57 47.14 -11.43 15.92
C PRO A 57 48.20 -12.25 15.17
N THR A 58 47.96 -13.56 14.94
CA THR A 58 48.62 -14.29 13.85
C THR A 58 47.85 -15.55 13.40
N SER A 59 47.48 -15.55 12.11
CA SER A 59 47.49 -16.63 11.10
C SER A 59 46.96 -18.05 11.41
N HIS A 60 45.95 -18.47 10.64
CA HIS A 60 45.95 -19.64 9.73
C HIS A 60 44.56 -19.70 9.05
N GLU A 61 44.44 -19.32 7.77
CA GLU A 61 44.50 -20.18 6.58
C GLU A 61 43.28 -21.10 6.37
N SER A 62 42.61 -20.84 5.24
CA SER A 62 42.02 -21.83 4.34
C SER A 62 40.79 -22.59 4.82
N GLU A 63 39.62 -22.23 4.28
CA GLU A 63 38.97 -22.98 3.19
C GLU A 63 37.52 -22.49 2.98
N THR A 64 37.26 -22.03 1.76
CA THR A 64 36.06 -22.38 0.96
C THR A 64 34.68 -22.24 1.61
N SER A 65 34.01 -21.12 1.37
CA SER A 65 32.54 -21.16 1.27
C SER A 65 32.04 -20.16 0.25
N LEU A 66 31.52 -20.69 -0.85
CA LEU A 66 30.66 -19.98 -1.79
C LEU A 66 29.51 -19.37 -0.99
N SER A 67 29.41 -18.06 -0.99
CA SER A 67 28.24 -17.31 -0.53
C SER A 67 27.06 -17.65 -1.43
N GLN A 68 26.39 -18.75 -1.09
CA GLN A 68 25.12 -19.15 -1.66
C GLN A 68 24.08 -18.13 -1.20
N ASP A 69 23.53 -17.39 -2.17
CA ASP A 69 22.31 -16.60 -2.11
C ASP A 69 21.45 -16.91 -0.87
N GLN A 70 21.53 -16.07 0.15
CA GLN A 70 20.52 -16.01 1.22
C GLN A 70 19.28 -15.31 0.66
N LYS A 71 18.65 -15.91 -0.35
CA LYS A 71 17.28 -15.55 -0.68
C LYS A 71 16.41 -16.16 0.41
N PRO A 72 15.66 -15.37 1.20
CA PRO A 72 14.75 -15.91 2.18
C PRO A 72 13.78 -16.85 1.44
N LYS A 73 13.89 -18.16 1.71
CA LYS A 73 12.91 -19.14 1.23
C LYS A 73 11.60 -18.83 1.95
N LEU A 74 10.75 -18.04 1.30
CA LEU A 74 9.36 -17.88 1.70
C LEU A 74 8.73 -19.27 1.68
N SER A 75 8.35 -19.78 2.86
CA SER A 75 7.51 -20.97 2.94
C SER A 75 6.18 -20.67 2.25
N PRO A 76 5.62 -21.60 1.47
CA PRO A 76 4.33 -21.38 0.79
C PRO A 76 3.22 -21.02 1.79
N ASP A 77 3.30 -21.54 3.02
CA ASP A 77 2.31 -21.29 4.08
C ASP A 77 2.35 -19.87 4.66
N THR A 78 3.42 -19.09 4.42
CA THR A 78 3.57 -17.72 4.95
C THR A 78 3.42 -16.65 3.87
N PHE A 79 3.19 -17.05 2.61
CA PHE A 79 3.06 -16.11 1.51
C PHE A 79 1.63 -15.56 1.42
N GLU A 80 1.41 -14.40 2.00
CA GLU A 80 0.14 -13.67 1.90
C GLU A 80 0.26 -12.51 0.90
N THR A 81 -0.76 -12.36 0.04
CA THR A 81 -0.85 -11.25 -0.92
C THR A 81 -2.13 -10.46 -0.69
N VAL A 82 -2.06 -9.14 -0.89
CA VAL A 82 -3.21 -8.25 -0.82
C VAL A 82 -3.53 -7.73 -2.23
N ARG A 83 -4.77 -7.91 -2.66
CA ARG A 83 -5.23 -7.41 -3.95
C ARG A 83 -5.60 -5.93 -3.86
N ASN A 84 -4.91 -5.10 -4.65
CA ASN A 84 -5.20 -3.67 -4.77
C ASN A 84 -5.70 -3.30 -6.17
N THR A 85 -6.53 -2.25 -6.27
CA THR A 85 -6.92 -1.66 -7.56
C THR A 85 -6.13 -0.37 -7.78
N ILE A 86 -5.35 -0.29 -8.86
CA ILE A 86 -4.53 0.88 -9.19
C ILE A 86 -5.04 1.56 -10.47
N ARG A 87 -4.93 2.90 -10.53
CA ARG A 87 -5.26 3.70 -11.71
C ARG A 87 -3.99 4.33 -12.26
N ILE A 88 -3.61 3.88 -13.45
CA ILE A 88 -2.45 4.36 -14.21
C ILE A 88 -2.96 5.06 -15.47
N GLU A 89 -2.21 6.04 -15.96
CA GLU A 89 -2.49 6.71 -17.23
C GLU A 89 -2.29 5.74 -18.41
N SER A 90 -3.09 5.85 -19.46
CA SER A 90 -3.12 4.88 -20.56
C SER A 90 -1.76 4.68 -21.23
N GLU A 91 -1.03 5.77 -21.48
CA GLU A 91 0.28 5.73 -22.13
C GLU A 91 1.34 5.04 -21.27
N VAL A 92 1.30 5.29 -19.96
CA VAL A 92 2.17 4.63 -18.98
C VAL A 92 1.78 3.16 -18.84
N ASP A 93 0.48 2.84 -18.83
CA ASP A 93 -0.01 1.46 -18.75
C ASP A 93 0.40 0.64 -19.96
N GLU A 94 0.38 1.21 -21.16
CA GLU A 94 0.80 0.56 -22.40
C GLU A 94 2.31 0.29 -22.39
N SER A 95 3.12 1.30 -22.10
CA SER A 95 4.58 1.14 -21.98
C SER A 95 4.95 0.11 -20.90
N LEU A 96 4.28 0.16 -19.74
CA LEU A 96 4.53 -0.78 -18.65
C LEU A 96 4.09 -2.21 -19.01
N ARG A 97 2.98 -2.39 -19.75
CA ARG A 97 2.56 -3.70 -20.26
C ARG A 97 3.60 -4.29 -21.20
N GLN A 98 4.14 -3.47 -22.11
CA GLN A 98 5.17 -3.90 -23.05
C GLN A 98 6.44 -4.35 -22.32
N LEU A 99 6.94 -3.53 -21.39
CA LEU A 99 8.09 -3.87 -20.54
C LEU A 99 7.87 -5.20 -19.78
N CYS A 100 6.72 -5.35 -19.14
CA CYS A 100 6.39 -6.57 -18.39
C CYS A 100 6.31 -7.80 -19.31
N HIS A 101 5.82 -7.62 -20.55
CA HIS A 101 5.74 -8.70 -21.54
C HIS A 101 7.13 -9.17 -21.99
N GLU A 102 8.03 -8.22 -22.28
CA GLU A 102 9.40 -8.47 -22.71
C GLU A 102 10.20 -9.20 -21.61
N GLU A 103 10.11 -8.70 -20.38
CA GLU A 103 10.83 -9.25 -19.22
C GLU A 103 10.15 -10.46 -18.57
N ARG A 104 8.99 -10.89 -19.08
CA ARG A 104 8.21 -12.04 -18.56
C ARG A 104 7.84 -11.91 -17.07
N ILE A 105 7.54 -10.69 -16.62
CA ILE A 105 7.13 -10.38 -15.24
C ILE A 105 5.70 -9.82 -15.21
N THR A 106 5.09 -9.81 -14.03
CA THR A 106 3.79 -9.15 -13.81
C THR A 106 4.00 -7.70 -13.37
N LYS A 107 2.99 -6.86 -13.55
CA LYS A 107 3.03 -5.46 -13.09
C LYS A 107 3.18 -5.40 -11.58
N GLU A 108 2.53 -6.31 -10.87
CA GLU A 108 2.58 -6.44 -9.42
C GLU A 108 4.00 -6.77 -8.95
N THR A 109 4.63 -7.78 -9.55
CA THR A 109 6.03 -8.14 -9.25
C THR A 109 6.99 -7.01 -9.60
N TRP A 110 6.78 -6.31 -10.72
CA TRP A 110 7.59 -5.15 -11.08
C TRP A 110 7.45 -4.02 -10.06
N LEU A 111 6.23 -3.73 -9.59
CA LEU A 111 5.98 -2.71 -8.57
C LEU A 111 6.62 -3.07 -7.23
N GLU A 112 6.52 -4.33 -6.80
CA GLU A 112 7.18 -4.82 -5.58
C GLU A 112 8.71 -4.69 -5.69
N ALA A 113 9.30 -5.16 -6.78
CA ALA A 113 10.74 -5.09 -7.01
C ALA A 113 11.23 -3.64 -7.10
N ALA A 114 10.51 -2.77 -7.81
CA ALA A 114 10.84 -1.35 -7.93
C ALA A 114 10.77 -0.64 -6.56
N TYR A 115 9.76 -0.94 -5.75
CA TYR A 115 9.65 -0.37 -4.40
C TYR A 115 10.81 -0.80 -3.51
N LEU A 116 11.14 -2.10 -3.47
CA LEU A 116 12.27 -2.62 -2.69
C LEU A 116 13.59 -2.01 -3.16
N TYR A 117 13.82 -1.92 -4.47
CA TYR A 117 15.02 -1.31 -5.05
C TYR A 117 15.18 0.17 -4.65
N LEU A 118 14.08 0.93 -4.62
CA LEU A 118 14.09 2.35 -4.22
C LEU A 118 14.24 2.51 -2.70
N CYS A 119 13.76 1.58 -1.88
CA CYS A 119 13.97 1.61 -0.43
C CYS A 119 15.46 1.57 -0.04
N GLU A 120 16.29 0.90 -0.86
CA GLU A 120 17.75 0.87 -0.67
C GLU A 120 18.44 2.16 -1.14
N LYS A 121 17.73 3.07 -1.84
CA LYS A 121 18.26 4.29 -2.47
C LYS A 121 17.43 5.52 -2.10
N PRO A 122 17.64 6.10 -0.91
CA PRO A 122 16.77 7.16 -0.38
C PRO A 122 16.72 8.42 -1.26
N GLU A 123 17.82 8.77 -1.94
CA GLU A 123 17.85 9.92 -2.85
C GLU A 123 17.00 9.70 -4.11
N GLU A 124 17.07 8.50 -4.70
CA GLU A 124 16.24 8.14 -5.85
C GLU A 124 14.76 8.04 -5.45
N LEU A 125 14.48 7.47 -4.28
CA LEU A 125 13.13 7.42 -3.73
C LEU A 125 12.55 8.84 -3.53
N ALA A 126 13.35 9.79 -3.04
CA ALA A 126 12.92 11.18 -2.91
C ALA A 126 12.54 11.82 -4.26
N GLN A 127 13.33 11.55 -5.31
CA GLN A 127 13.02 12.01 -6.68
C GLN A 127 11.73 11.38 -7.22
N VAL A 128 11.53 10.08 -7.00
CA VAL A 128 10.30 9.37 -7.40
C VAL A 128 9.08 9.94 -6.66
N ILE A 129 9.21 10.27 -5.36
CA ILE A 129 8.15 10.89 -4.58
C ILE A 129 7.81 12.28 -5.14
N GLN A 130 8.81 13.10 -5.48
CA GLN A 130 8.58 14.42 -6.08
C GLN A 130 7.81 14.31 -7.41
N LEU A 131 8.23 13.40 -8.30
CA LEU A 131 7.52 13.13 -9.55
C LEU A 131 6.10 12.62 -9.31
N ALA A 132 5.90 11.74 -8.33
CA ALA A 132 4.58 11.23 -7.96
C ALA A 132 3.65 12.35 -7.46
N GLN A 133 4.16 13.30 -6.68
CA GLN A 133 3.41 14.48 -6.22
C GLN A 133 3.00 15.40 -7.39
N GLU A 134 3.90 15.63 -8.34
CA GLU A 134 3.58 16.40 -9.54
C GLU A 134 2.44 15.74 -10.34
N ARG A 135 2.55 14.44 -10.62
CA ARG A 135 1.49 13.69 -11.32
C ARG A 135 0.17 13.69 -10.54
N LEU A 136 0.21 13.61 -9.21
CA LEU A 136 -0.98 13.71 -8.38
C LEU A 136 -1.65 15.08 -8.54
N SER A 137 -0.87 16.17 -8.56
CA SER A 137 -1.38 17.52 -8.80
C SER A 137 -2.04 17.65 -10.17
N GLN A 138 -1.38 17.17 -11.23
CA GLN A 138 -1.93 17.15 -12.58
C GLN A 138 -3.25 16.35 -12.66
N ARG A 139 -3.32 15.19 -12.01
CA ARG A 139 -4.55 14.38 -11.95
C ARG A 139 -5.70 15.10 -11.25
N LYS A 140 -5.42 15.84 -10.17
CA LYS A 140 -6.42 16.67 -9.49
C LYS A 140 -6.94 17.77 -10.42
N ALA A 141 -6.05 18.50 -11.09
CA ALA A 141 -6.43 19.53 -12.04
C ALA A 141 -7.32 18.99 -13.18
N ILE A 142 -6.99 17.82 -13.74
CA ILE A 142 -7.82 17.16 -14.77
C ILE A 142 -9.19 16.76 -14.21
N ALA A 143 -9.25 16.23 -12.98
CA ALA A 143 -10.50 15.85 -12.35
C ALA A 143 -11.40 17.07 -12.09
N ASP A 144 -10.83 18.18 -11.63
CA ASP A 144 -11.53 19.43 -11.42
C ASP A 144 -12.03 20.04 -12.73
N TYR A 145 -11.20 20.02 -13.78
CA TYR A 145 -11.60 20.42 -15.13
C TYR A 145 -12.80 19.60 -15.64
N LYS A 146 -12.74 18.27 -15.51
CA LYS A 146 -13.85 17.38 -15.89
C LYS A 146 -15.12 17.68 -15.09
N ARG A 147 -14.99 17.91 -13.78
CA ARG A 147 -16.12 18.29 -12.91
C ARG A 147 -16.73 19.61 -13.37
N ALA A 148 -15.92 20.64 -13.62
CA ALA A 148 -16.39 21.94 -14.09
C ALA A 148 -17.11 21.84 -15.45
N LYS A 149 -16.54 21.09 -16.40
CA LYS A 149 -17.16 20.83 -17.71
C LYS A 149 -18.53 20.17 -17.59
N THR A 150 -18.64 19.12 -16.78
CA THR A 150 -19.92 18.45 -16.53
C THR A 150 -20.95 19.36 -15.83
N MET A 151 -20.51 20.26 -14.95
CA MET A 151 -21.42 21.23 -14.34
C MET A 151 -21.92 22.25 -15.38
N GLN A 152 -21.05 22.75 -16.25
CA GLN A 152 -21.44 23.67 -17.32
C GLN A 152 -22.46 23.05 -18.29
N GLU A 153 -22.28 21.78 -18.66
CA GLU A 153 -23.22 21.02 -19.51
C GLU A 153 -24.59 20.78 -18.86
N ARG A 154 -24.74 20.95 -17.54
CA ARG A 154 -26.03 20.83 -16.84
C ARG A 154 -26.81 22.14 -16.78
N PHE A 155 -26.15 23.28 -16.99
CA PHE A 155 -26.74 24.61 -16.89
C PHE A 155 -26.93 25.30 -18.25
N LEU A 156 -26.51 24.65 -19.34
CA LEU A 156 -26.78 25.02 -20.73
C LEU A 156 -27.73 24.00 -21.35
#